data_AF-A0A3P7P2D1-F1
#
_entry.id   AF-A0A3P7P2D1-F1
#
_cell.length_a   1.000
_cell.length_b   1.000
_cell.length_c   1.000
_cell.angle_alpha   90.00
_cell.angle_beta   90.00
_cell.angle_gamma   90.00
#
_symmetry.space_group_name_H-M   'P 1'
#
loop_
_entity.id
_entity.type
_entity.pdbx_description
1 polymer ?
#
loop_
_entity_poly.entity_id
_entity_poly.type
_entity_poly.pdbx_seq_one_letter_code
_entity_poly.pdbx_strand_id
1 'polypeptide(L)'
;MSEYTKLVCLRTSIEGHPTLGEVFYINDDVEITARGNEILHYLYQKGMDEKIAWIAASINEFEDLVNISIEEDPRCLSSNYCFYESLKAIREAVLCGINGQYHASYAVLRPALELLLRHVYFKKKDNHIQYKWTETGKEKESFGFGKLRAFFKKSYYPYFNNLDLDIKKKYKMLCSYSHTPYLNESVSKQSGTNDARLISKEMVNRWVKDFEDITLIVLKVLITVYPEIVHPFNITNKFGLNRVDGVFADCFNYLPITAVFDESTLNDLKKNSNKSDDIIRLKQAYSEKEDLKLEEVTRKDNSTNGNRLKDVKKIEHTDLSDLTWIAEIAEIKGMMRATKEALCYNRLIDKISLDLVEK
;
A
#
# COMPACT_ATOMS: atom_id res chain seq x y z
N MET A 1 -11.78 -22.70 1.14
CA MET A 1 -11.04 -21.96 0.11
C MET A 1 -11.67 -22.28 -1.23
N SER A 2 -12.26 -21.30 -1.92
CA SER A 2 -12.85 -21.50 -3.24
C SER A 2 -11.74 -21.71 -4.28
N GLU A 3 -12.03 -22.38 -5.40
CA GLU A 3 -11.12 -22.47 -6.56
C GLU A 3 -10.58 -21.09 -6.98
N TYR A 4 -11.36 -20.03 -6.76
CA TYR A 4 -10.97 -18.64 -7.01
C TYR A 4 -9.75 -18.16 -6.20
N THR A 5 -9.55 -18.66 -4.97
CA THR A 5 -8.38 -18.32 -4.15
C THR A 5 -7.09 -18.97 -4.67
N LYS A 6 -7.20 -20.12 -5.36
CA LYS A 6 -6.05 -20.79 -5.99
C LYS A 6 -5.60 -20.12 -7.30
N LEU A 7 -6.53 -19.45 -8.01
CA LEU A 7 -6.31 -18.91 -9.35
C LEU A 7 -5.51 -17.58 -9.39
N VAL A 8 -5.43 -16.83 -8.28
CA VAL A 8 -4.86 -15.47 -8.29
C VAL A 8 -3.41 -15.40 -7.75
N CYS A 9 -2.83 -16.54 -7.34
CA CYS A 9 -1.40 -16.66 -7.00
C CYS A 9 -0.45 -16.48 -8.21
N LEU A 10 -0.97 -16.13 -9.39
CA LEU A 10 -0.23 -16.15 -10.66
C LEU A 10 0.85 -15.07 -10.84
N ARG A 11 0.99 -14.11 -9.91
CA ARG A 11 2.18 -13.21 -9.88
C ARG A 11 3.24 -13.65 -8.86
N THR A 12 2.93 -14.63 -8.01
CA THR A 12 3.78 -15.08 -6.88
C THR A 12 4.06 -16.56 -7.03
N SER A 13 4.82 -16.90 -8.09
CA SER A 13 5.22 -18.26 -8.45
C SER A 13 4.08 -19.27 -8.63
N ILE A 14 4.34 -20.30 -9.42
CA ILE A 14 3.37 -21.34 -9.78
C ILE A 14 2.98 -22.22 -8.55
N GLU A 15 3.54 -21.92 -7.35
CA GLU A 15 3.24 -22.59 -6.06
C GLU A 15 3.34 -21.65 -4.84
N GLY A 16 2.51 -20.61 -4.72
CA GLY A 16 2.10 -20.08 -3.41
C GLY A 16 2.94 -18.96 -2.76
N HIS A 17 2.19 -18.05 -2.14
CA HIS A 17 2.59 -17.01 -1.17
C HIS A 17 3.56 -15.90 -1.67
N PRO A 18 3.20 -14.61 -1.57
CA PRO A 18 4.09 -13.51 -1.91
C PRO A 18 5.30 -13.47 -1.00
N THR A 19 6.46 -13.18 -1.56
CA THR A 19 7.68 -12.88 -0.81
C THR A 19 7.84 -11.37 -0.60
N LEU A 20 8.66 -10.98 0.38
CA LEU A 20 8.98 -9.57 0.62
C LEU A 20 9.68 -8.93 -0.58
N GLY A 21 10.54 -9.66 -1.28
CA GLY A 21 11.25 -9.16 -2.46
C GLY A 21 10.30 -8.76 -3.58
N GLU A 22 9.33 -9.63 -3.87
CA GLU A 22 8.32 -9.39 -4.92
C GLU A 22 7.41 -8.20 -4.59
N VAL A 23 6.94 -8.09 -3.35
CA VAL A 23 5.96 -7.06 -2.95
C VAL A 23 6.59 -5.67 -2.91
N PHE A 24 7.86 -5.58 -2.53
CA PHE A 24 8.59 -4.31 -2.40
C PHE A 24 9.49 -3.99 -3.60
N TYR A 25 9.46 -4.82 -4.65
CA TYR A 25 10.33 -4.70 -5.82
C TYR A 25 11.79 -4.52 -5.41
N ILE A 26 12.26 -5.38 -4.51
CA ILE A 26 13.65 -5.37 -4.05
C ILE A 26 14.50 -6.06 -5.09
N ASN A 27 15.53 -5.37 -5.58
CA ASN A 27 16.52 -5.97 -6.46
C ASN A 27 17.58 -6.67 -5.61
N ASP A 28 17.44 -7.99 -5.43
CA ASP A 28 18.32 -8.80 -4.58
C ASP A 28 19.80 -8.68 -4.95
N ASP A 29 20.12 -8.47 -6.24
CA ASP A 29 21.51 -8.37 -6.72
C ASP A 29 22.16 -7.02 -6.38
N VAL A 30 21.38 -5.99 -6.06
CA VAL A 30 21.86 -4.60 -5.89
C VAL A 30 21.61 -4.07 -4.48
N GLU A 31 20.47 -4.40 -3.89
CA GLU A 31 19.96 -3.77 -2.66
C GLU A 31 20.14 -4.66 -1.42
N ILE A 32 20.33 -5.96 -1.62
CA ILE A 32 20.49 -6.93 -0.54
C ILE A 32 21.97 -7.25 -0.31
N THR A 33 22.42 -6.97 0.91
CA THR A 33 23.78 -7.33 1.34
C THR A 33 23.88 -8.84 1.58
N ALA A 34 25.10 -9.40 1.64
CA ALA A 34 25.31 -10.80 2.03
C ALA A 34 24.61 -11.15 3.37
N ARG A 35 24.60 -10.20 4.31
CA ARG A 35 23.85 -10.32 5.57
C ARG A 35 22.35 -10.33 5.36
N GLY A 36 21.85 -9.49 4.45
CA GLY A 36 20.44 -9.46 4.09
C GLY A 36 19.97 -10.81 3.53
N ASN A 37 20.80 -11.48 2.72
CA ASN A 37 20.51 -12.84 2.25
C ASN A 37 20.40 -13.86 3.41
N GLU A 38 21.26 -13.77 4.42
CA GLU A 38 21.15 -14.63 5.61
C GLU A 38 19.86 -14.38 6.40
N ILE A 39 19.45 -13.11 6.52
CA ILE A 39 18.20 -12.73 7.20
C ILE A 39 16.99 -13.19 6.39
N LEU A 40 16.95 -12.96 5.07
CA LEU A 40 15.87 -13.43 4.19
C LEU A 40 15.71 -14.94 4.26
N HIS A 41 16.81 -15.68 4.17
CA HIS A 41 16.79 -17.13 4.30
C HIS A 41 16.25 -17.56 5.67
N TYR A 42 16.64 -16.88 6.76
CA TYR A 42 16.07 -17.13 8.08
C TYR A 42 14.55 -16.86 8.15
N LEU A 43 14.08 -15.76 7.55
CA LEU A 43 12.66 -15.40 7.53
C LEU A 43 11.85 -16.44 6.76
N TYR A 44 12.32 -16.84 5.58
CA TYR A 44 11.72 -17.87 4.74
C TYR A 44 11.61 -19.21 5.48
N GLN A 45 12.70 -19.66 6.12
CA GLN A 45 12.70 -20.88 6.94
C GLN A 45 11.70 -20.84 8.11
N LYS A 46 11.30 -19.65 8.55
CA LYS A 46 10.36 -19.44 9.65
C LYS A 46 8.94 -19.09 9.17
N GLY A 47 8.72 -18.92 7.87
CA GLY A 47 7.45 -18.44 7.31
C GLY A 47 7.03 -17.08 7.86
N MET A 48 8.01 -16.25 8.27
CA MET A 48 7.75 -14.93 8.88
C MET A 48 7.59 -13.81 7.84
N ASP A 49 8.11 -14.03 6.64
CA ASP A 49 8.03 -13.17 5.48
C ASP A 49 6.63 -13.14 4.88
N GLU A 50 5.95 -14.29 4.81
CA GLU A 50 4.65 -14.43 4.16
C GLU A 50 3.62 -13.44 4.71
N LYS A 51 3.44 -13.39 6.04
CA LYS A 51 2.42 -12.54 6.66
C LYS A 51 2.69 -11.06 6.39
N ILE A 52 3.95 -10.65 6.48
CA ILE A 52 4.35 -9.27 6.21
C ILE A 52 4.14 -8.96 4.73
N ALA A 53 4.49 -9.88 3.83
CA ALA A 53 4.27 -9.73 2.40
C ALA A 53 2.79 -9.56 2.06
N TRP A 54 1.89 -10.33 2.68
CA TRP A 54 0.44 -10.15 2.51
C TRP A 54 -0.07 -8.80 3.04
N ILE A 55 0.42 -8.34 4.18
CA ILE A 55 0.08 -7.02 4.72
C ILE A 55 0.57 -5.91 3.78
N ALA A 56 1.80 -6.02 3.30
CA ALA A 56 2.37 -5.05 2.38
C ALA A 56 1.64 -5.04 1.02
N ALA A 57 1.35 -6.22 0.47
CA ALA A 57 0.55 -6.36 -0.75
C ALA A 57 -0.82 -5.70 -0.56
N SER A 58 -1.47 -5.96 0.59
CA SER A 58 -2.75 -5.34 0.96
C SER A 58 -2.67 -3.81 1.00
N ILE A 59 -1.57 -3.23 1.47
CA ILE A 59 -1.36 -1.77 1.50
C ILE A 59 -1.24 -1.22 0.08
N ASN A 60 -0.51 -1.90 -0.81
CA ASN A 60 -0.32 -1.48 -2.20
C ASN A 60 -1.64 -1.54 -3.00
N GLU A 61 -2.59 -2.40 -2.64
CA GLU A 61 -3.91 -2.44 -3.30
C GLU A 61 -4.71 -1.13 -3.15
N PHE A 62 -4.39 -0.28 -2.17
CA PHE A 62 -5.02 1.03 -2.03
C PHE A 62 -4.55 2.05 -3.08
N GLU A 63 -3.47 1.80 -3.82
CA GLU A 63 -3.07 2.66 -4.95
C GLU A 63 -4.17 2.74 -6.03
N ASP A 64 -4.93 1.66 -6.23
CA ASP A 64 -6.06 1.64 -7.17
C ASP A 64 -7.25 2.49 -6.66
N LEU A 65 -7.33 2.73 -5.34
CA LEU A 65 -8.37 3.52 -4.68
C LEU A 65 -7.96 4.98 -4.42
N VAL A 66 -6.68 5.29 -4.56
CA VAL A 66 -6.16 6.65 -4.47
C VAL A 66 -6.26 7.29 -5.86
N ASN A 67 -7.27 8.15 -6.04
CA ASN A 67 -7.50 8.82 -7.32
C ASN A 67 -6.31 9.73 -7.69
N ILE A 68 -5.59 9.39 -8.75
CA ILE A 68 -4.59 10.28 -9.36
C ILE A 68 -5.27 10.94 -10.55
N SER A 69 -5.70 12.20 -10.36
CA SER A 69 -6.02 13.02 -11.53
C SER A 69 -4.71 13.35 -12.25
N ILE A 70 -4.58 12.90 -13.50
CA ILE A 70 -3.47 13.23 -14.40
C ILE A 70 -3.68 14.65 -14.99
N GLU A 71 -4.80 15.31 -14.68
CA GLU A 71 -5.03 16.71 -15.08
C GLU A 71 -3.91 17.62 -14.55
N GLU A 72 -3.70 18.73 -15.25
CA GLU A 72 -2.60 19.70 -15.02
C GLU A 72 -2.64 20.38 -13.64
N ASP A 73 -3.61 20.04 -12.77
CA ASP A 73 -3.75 20.62 -11.45
C ASP A 73 -2.69 20.06 -10.47
N PRO A 74 -1.67 20.83 -10.10
CA PRO A 74 -0.63 20.39 -9.18
C PRO A 74 -1.19 20.04 -7.79
N ARG A 75 -2.39 20.55 -7.45
CA ARG A 75 -3.08 20.27 -6.20
C ARG A 75 -3.50 18.81 -6.08
N CYS A 76 -3.85 18.14 -7.19
CA CYS A 76 -4.22 16.72 -7.19
C CYS A 76 -3.02 15.78 -6.95
N LEU A 77 -1.82 16.17 -7.40
CA LEU A 77 -0.59 15.44 -7.08
C LEU A 77 -0.21 15.63 -5.61
N SER A 78 -0.38 16.85 -5.09
CA SER A 78 -0.12 17.14 -3.68
C SER A 78 -1.04 16.38 -2.73
N SER A 79 -2.29 16.06 -3.14
CA SER A 79 -3.25 15.39 -2.27
C SER A 79 -2.85 13.96 -1.91
N ASN A 80 -2.13 13.28 -2.81
CA ASN A 80 -1.70 11.89 -2.63
C ASN A 80 -0.21 11.74 -2.31
N TYR A 81 0.56 12.83 -2.32
CA TYR A 81 1.98 12.84 -1.98
C TYR A 81 2.28 12.07 -0.69
N CYS A 82 1.52 12.37 0.37
CA CYS A 82 1.68 11.73 1.67
C CYS A 82 1.48 10.21 1.62
N PHE A 83 0.62 9.71 0.73
CA PHE A 83 0.40 8.27 0.56
C PHE A 83 1.61 7.61 -0.11
N TYR A 84 2.00 8.08 -1.30
CA TYR A 84 3.13 7.49 -2.04
C TYR A 84 4.45 7.58 -1.28
N GLU A 85 4.72 8.72 -0.64
CA GLU A 85 5.94 8.87 0.17
C GLU A 85 5.91 7.95 1.40
N SER A 86 4.72 7.63 1.94
CA SER A 86 4.62 6.63 3.01
C SER A 86 4.91 5.21 2.51
N LEU A 87 4.48 4.84 1.30
CA LEU A 87 4.78 3.52 0.71
C LEU A 87 6.29 3.36 0.48
N LYS A 88 6.92 4.39 -0.10
CA LYS A 88 8.37 4.43 -0.27
C LYS A 88 9.10 4.31 1.07
N ALA A 89 8.66 5.03 2.10
CA ALA A 89 9.26 4.92 3.43
C ALA A 89 9.07 3.51 4.05
N ILE A 90 7.93 2.85 3.84
CA ILE A 90 7.72 1.46 4.28
C ILE A 90 8.71 0.53 3.56
N ARG A 91 8.88 0.67 2.24
CA ARG A 91 9.87 -0.08 1.45
C ARG A 91 11.29 0.09 2.00
N GLU A 92 11.72 1.34 2.19
CA GLU A 92 13.04 1.66 2.76
C GLU A 92 13.23 1.07 4.16
N ALA A 93 12.19 1.09 4.99
CA ALA A 93 12.24 0.47 6.30
C ALA A 93 12.41 -1.06 6.21
N VAL A 94 11.77 -1.73 5.25
CA VAL A 94 11.96 -3.16 5.00
C VAL A 94 13.38 -3.45 4.57
N LEU A 95 13.91 -2.71 3.58
CA LEU A 95 15.28 -2.85 3.10
C LEU A 95 16.31 -2.66 4.22
N CYS A 96 16.15 -1.62 5.03
CA CYS A 96 17.00 -1.39 6.20
C CYS A 96 16.94 -2.58 7.17
N GLY A 97 15.74 -3.08 7.46
CA GLY A 97 15.53 -4.19 8.39
C GLY A 97 16.12 -5.50 7.89
N ILE A 98 15.89 -5.85 6.63
CA ILE A 98 16.48 -7.03 5.97
C ILE A 98 18.01 -6.95 6.01
N ASN A 99 18.60 -5.79 5.74
CA ASN A 99 20.05 -5.59 5.83
C ASN A 99 20.59 -5.49 7.27
N GLY A 100 19.78 -5.79 8.29
CA GLY A 100 20.16 -5.79 9.69
C GLY A 100 20.36 -4.41 10.30
N GLN A 101 19.91 -3.35 9.61
CA GLN A 101 19.92 -1.96 10.06
C GLN A 101 18.61 -1.62 10.80
N TYR A 102 18.29 -2.36 11.86
CA TYR A 102 17.00 -2.27 12.56
C TYR A 102 16.70 -0.87 13.11
N HIS A 103 17.72 -0.15 13.60
CA HIS A 103 17.53 1.22 14.09
C HIS A 103 17.06 2.15 12.97
N ALA A 104 17.69 2.06 11.78
CA ALA A 104 17.28 2.83 10.62
C ALA A 104 15.86 2.44 10.17
N SER A 105 15.56 1.14 10.16
CA SER A 105 14.20 0.63 9.87
C SER A 105 13.14 1.27 10.77
N TYR A 106 13.33 1.27 12.09
CA TYR A 106 12.41 1.92 13.03
C TYR A 106 12.37 3.44 12.84
N ALA A 107 13.51 4.07 12.59
CA ALA A 107 13.58 5.52 12.39
C ALA A 107 12.79 5.97 11.14
N VAL A 108 12.76 5.14 10.08
CA VAL A 108 12.02 5.39 8.83
C VAL A 108 10.54 5.01 8.94
N LEU A 109 10.17 4.01 9.73
CA LEU A 109 8.76 3.66 9.98
C LEU A 109 7.98 4.80 10.65
N ARG A 110 8.65 5.66 11.43
CA ARG A 110 8.01 6.82 12.04
C ARG A 110 7.45 7.79 10.99
N PRO A 111 8.26 8.40 10.11
CA PRO A 111 7.74 9.29 9.09
C PRO A 111 6.76 8.59 8.14
N ALA A 112 6.92 7.29 7.86
CA ALA A 112 5.93 6.53 7.09
C ALA A 112 4.53 6.58 7.74
N LEU A 113 4.45 6.27 9.04
CA LEU A 113 3.19 6.35 9.79
C LEU A 113 2.66 7.79 9.86
N GLU A 114 3.52 8.78 10.09
CA GLU A 114 3.10 10.20 10.11
C GLU A 114 2.50 10.64 8.77
N LEU A 115 3.17 10.31 7.66
CA LEU A 115 2.73 10.65 6.31
C LEU A 115 1.40 9.98 5.98
N LEU A 116 1.23 8.69 6.31
CA LEU A 116 -0.04 8.00 6.09
C LEU A 116 -1.19 8.61 6.89
N LEU A 117 -0.94 8.96 8.16
CA LEU A 117 -1.93 9.62 8.98
C LEU A 117 -2.26 11.04 8.47
N ARG A 118 -1.29 11.74 7.86
CA ARG A 118 -1.50 13.03 7.19
C ARG A 118 -2.32 12.88 5.91
N HIS A 119 -2.06 11.88 5.09
CA HIS A 119 -2.86 11.55 3.90
C HIS A 119 -4.33 11.46 4.27
N VAL A 120 -4.61 10.67 5.30
CA VAL A 120 -5.96 10.45 5.81
C VAL A 120 -6.59 11.73 6.36
N TYR A 121 -5.83 12.54 7.08
CA TYR A 121 -6.29 13.83 7.60
C TYR A 121 -6.63 14.81 6.47
N PHE A 122 -5.77 14.93 5.46
CA PHE A 122 -5.94 15.89 4.37
C PHE A 122 -7.02 15.48 3.37
N LYS A 123 -7.26 14.18 3.13
CA LYS A 123 -8.38 13.70 2.30
C LYS A 123 -9.74 14.26 2.71
N LYS A 124 -9.92 14.62 3.99
CA LYS A 124 -11.17 15.19 4.54
C LYS A 124 -11.10 16.71 4.76
N LYS A 125 -9.96 17.33 4.51
CA LYS A 125 -9.73 18.77 4.62
C LYS A 125 -9.60 19.36 3.22
N ASP A 126 -9.58 20.69 3.16
CA ASP A 126 -9.35 21.38 1.91
C ASP A 126 -7.93 21.07 1.40
N ASN A 127 -7.84 20.53 0.18
CA ASN A 127 -6.59 20.19 -0.52
C ASN A 127 -5.62 21.38 -0.60
N HIS A 128 -6.13 22.62 -0.53
CA HIS A 128 -5.31 23.82 -0.55
C HIS A 128 -4.34 23.94 0.64
N ILE A 129 -4.71 23.44 1.83
CA ILE A 129 -3.83 23.44 3.02
C ILE A 129 -2.69 22.44 2.82
N GLN A 130 -3.01 21.24 2.32
CA GLN A 130 -2.00 20.22 2.01
C GLN A 130 -1.02 20.73 0.96
N TYR A 131 -1.54 21.30 -0.12
CA TYR A 131 -0.74 21.86 -1.20
C TYR A 131 0.26 22.91 -0.72
N LYS A 132 -0.19 23.89 0.08
CA LYS A 132 0.69 24.92 0.65
C LYS A 132 1.77 24.33 1.55
N TRP A 133 1.40 23.35 2.38
CA TRP A 133 2.34 22.65 3.25
C TRP A 133 3.41 21.91 2.43
N THR A 134 3.02 21.19 1.38
CA THR A 134 3.95 20.47 0.51
C THR A 134 4.88 21.39 -0.28
N GLU A 135 4.38 22.52 -0.78
CA GLU A 135 5.15 23.42 -1.67
C GLU A 135 6.08 24.35 -0.89
N THR A 136 5.61 24.90 0.24
CA THR A 136 6.33 25.99 0.91
C THR A 136 6.98 25.59 2.22
N GLY A 137 6.58 24.46 2.82
CA GLY A 137 6.92 24.11 4.20
C GLY A 137 6.45 25.12 5.25
N LYS A 138 5.81 26.21 4.83
CA LYS A 138 5.17 27.24 5.65
C LYS A 138 3.72 26.82 5.85
N GLU A 139 3.19 27.05 7.05
CA GLU A 139 2.14 26.22 7.67
C GLU A 139 2.66 24.87 8.14
N LYS A 140 3.65 24.88 9.05
CA LYS A 140 3.81 23.79 10.01
C LYS A 140 2.52 23.69 10.82
N GLU A 141 1.47 23.11 10.26
CA GLU A 141 0.43 22.53 11.09
C GLU A 141 1.18 21.56 12.00
N SER A 142 1.14 21.85 13.31
CA SER A 142 1.52 20.91 14.32
C SER A 142 0.57 19.73 14.16
N PHE A 143 0.99 18.77 13.35
CA PHE A 143 0.33 17.50 13.19
C PHE A 143 0.61 16.72 14.46
N GLY A 144 -0.16 17.04 15.48
CA GLY A 144 -0.12 16.40 16.78
C GLY A 144 -1.10 15.24 16.80
N PHE A 145 -0.73 14.18 17.51
CA PHE A 145 -1.57 13.02 17.76
C PHE A 145 -2.97 13.36 18.33
N GLY A 146 -3.11 14.50 19.00
CA GLY A 146 -4.40 15.00 19.47
C GLY A 146 -5.40 15.30 18.34
N LYS A 147 -4.93 15.88 17.22
CA LYS A 147 -5.76 16.14 16.03
C LYS A 147 -6.20 14.82 15.38
N LEU A 148 -5.29 13.85 15.30
CA LEU A 148 -5.58 12.51 14.81
C LEU A 148 -6.63 11.78 15.63
N ARG A 149 -6.54 11.85 16.96
CA ARG A 149 -7.54 11.23 17.84
C ARG A 149 -8.93 11.84 17.67
N ALA A 150 -9.02 13.16 17.60
CA ALA A 150 -10.28 13.84 17.33
C ALA A 150 -10.83 13.46 15.95
N PHE A 151 -9.95 13.30 14.98
CA PHE A 151 -10.27 12.88 13.63
C PHE A 151 -10.81 11.43 13.57
N PHE A 152 -10.15 10.45 14.22
CA PHE A 152 -10.66 9.07 14.31
C PHE A 152 -12.00 8.98 15.05
N LYS A 153 -12.18 9.75 16.13
CA LYS A 153 -13.45 9.79 16.87
C LYS A 153 -14.63 10.35 16.08
N LYS A 154 -14.38 11.34 15.21
CA LYS A 154 -15.44 12.05 14.48
C LYS A 154 -15.73 11.44 13.12
N SER A 155 -14.75 10.79 12.50
CA SER A 155 -14.79 10.45 11.07
C SER A 155 -14.91 8.95 10.81
N TYR A 156 -14.72 8.10 11.82
CA TYR A 156 -14.68 6.65 11.61
C TYR A 156 -15.54 5.86 12.57
N TYR A 157 -16.48 5.13 11.96
CA TYR A 157 -17.19 4.01 12.55
C TYR A 157 -16.18 3.01 13.13
N PRO A 158 -16.56 2.23 14.17
CA PRO A 158 -15.63 1.39 14.92
C PRO A 158 -15.33 0.10 14.15
N TYR A 159 -14.67 0.21 12.99
CA TYR A 159 -14.18 -0.97 12.25
C TYR A 159 -13.15 -1.72 13.09
N PHE A 160 -12.32 -0.97 13.81
CA PHE A 160 -11.32 -1.51 14.72
C PHE A 160 -11.41 -0.79 16.07
N ASN A 161 -11.71 -1.56 17.11
CA ASN A 161 -11.69 -1.06 18.48
C ASN A 161 -10.27 -0.65 18.87
N ASN A 162 -10.12 0.47 19.59
CA ASN A 162 -8.85 0.94 20.15
C ASN A 162 -7.74 1.28 19.14
N LEU A 163 -8.06 1.42 17.84
CA LEU A 163 -7.06 1.76 16.83
C LEU A 163 -6.29 3.05 17.18
N ASP A 164 -6.94 4.06 17.78
CA ASP A 164 -6.27 5.29 18.23
C ASP A 164 -5.21 5.04 19.31
N LEU A 165 -5.48 4.10 20.23
CA LEU A 165 -4.54 3.70 21.27
C LEU A 165 -3.37 2.90 20.70
N ASP A 166 -3.64 2.00 19.76
CA ASP A 166 -2.61 1.19 19.08
C ASP A 166 -1.65 2.08 18.27
N ILE A 167 -2.20 2.99 17.46
CA ILE A 167 -1.40 3.98 16.73
C ILE A 167 -0.56 4.79 17.73
N LYS A 168 -1.16 5.28 18.84
CA LYS A 168 -0.43 6.08 19.85
C LYS A 168 0.72 5.31 20.49
N LYS A 169 0.49 4.04 20.83
CA LYS A 169 1.50 3.17 21.44
C LYS A 169 2.67 2.95 20.50
N LYS A 170 2.40 2.57 19.24
CA LYS A 170 3.45 2.30 18.26
C LYS A 170 4.16 3.56 17.80
N TYR A 171 3.45 4.67 17.65
CA TYR A 171 4.07 5.97 17.39
C TYR A 171 5.04 6.39 18.50
N LYS A 172 4.67 6.26 19.77
CA LYS A 172 5.57 6.58 20.89
C LYS A 172 6.82 5.69 20.89
N MET A 173 6.66 4.40 20.59
CA MET A 173 7.77 3.46 20.41
C MET A 173 8.70 3.92 19.28
N LEU A 174 8.16 4.24 18.11
CA LEU A 174 8.96 4.70 16.96
C LEU A 174 9.67 6.04 17.22
N CYS A 175 9.03 6.95 17.95
CA CYS A 175 9.64 8.21 18.36
C CYS A 175 10.94 8.02 19.15
N SER A 176 11.06 6.99 19.97
CA SER A 176 12.29 6.80 20.75
C SER A 176 13.47 6.39 19.89
N TYR A 177 13.24 5.69 18.77
CA TYR A 177 14.27 5.34 17.79
C TYR A 177 14.69 6.52 16.90
N SER A 178 13.80 7.49 16.64
CA SER A 178 14.20 8.73 15.95
C SER A 178 14.84 9.78 16.87
N HIS A 179 14.80 9.56 18.18
CA HIS A 179 15.39 10.44 19.20
C HIS A 179 16.49 9.67 19.95
N THR A 180 16.70 10.01 21.22
CA THR A 180 17.62 9.26 22.08
C THR A 180 16.88 8.04 22.64
N PRO A 181 17.15 6.80 22.15
CA PRO A 181 16.49 5.62 22.68
C PRO A 181 16.92 5.38 24.13
N TYR A 182 15.99 4.94 24.98
CA TYR A 182 16.37 4.48 26.31
C TYR A 182 17.22 3.22 26.23
N LEU A 183 17.98 2.91 27.28
CA LEU A 183 18.87 1.74 27.29
C LEU A 183 18.12 0.43 27.00
N ASN A 184 16.88 0.25 27.49
CA ASN A 184 16.01 -0.90 27.20
C ASN A 184 15.45 -0.93 25.76
N GLU A 185 15.54 0.17 25.04
CA GLU A 185 15.12 0.34 23.65
C GLU A 185 16.32 0.27 22.68
N SER A 186 17.56 0.39 23.19
CA SER A 186 18.77 0.28 22.39
C SER A 186 18.88 -1.07 21.68
N VAL A 187 19.05 -1.03 20.36
CA VAL A 187 19.26 -2.22 19.52
C VAL A 187 20.44 -3.06 20.00
N SER A 188 21.53 -2.44 20.46
CA SER A 188 22.71 -3.15 20.96
C SER A 188 22.40 -3.95 22.24
N LYS A 189 21.56 -3.39 23.13
CA LYS A 189 21.09 -4.12 24.31
C LYS A 189 20.14 -5.25 23.92
N GLN A 190 19.24 -5.00 22.98
CA GLN A 190 18.23 -5.97 22.55
C GLN A 190 18.85 -7.16 21.80
N SER A 191 19.88 -6.90 20.99
CA SER A 191 20.64 -7.93 20.29
C SER A 191 21.64 -8.69 21.17
N GLY A 192 21.88 -8.21 22.40
CA GLY A 192 22.84 -8.80 23.32
C GLY A 192 24.30 -8.66 22.87
N THR A 193 24.57 -7.86 21.84
CA THR A 193 25.89 -7.68 21.24
C THR A 193 26.06 -6.25 20.74
N ASN A 194 27.29 -5.75 20.83
CA ASN A 194 27.70 -4.51 20.17
C ASN A 194 28.30 -4.78 18.78
N ASP A 195 28.52 -6.04 18.42
CA ASP A 195 29.05 -6.41 17.12
C ASP A 195 27.93 -6.40 16.09
N ALA A 196 27.91 -5.34 15.27
CA ALA A 196 26.96 -5.17 14.18
C ALA A 196 27.03 -6.30 13.15
N ARG A 197 28.08 -7.13 13.12
CA ARG A 197 28.22 -8.26 12.20
C ARG A 197 27.44 -9.49 12.63
N LEU A 198 27.10 -9.63 13.91
CA LEU A 198 26.37 -10.79 14.40
C LEU A 198 24.87 -10.61 14.15
N ILE A 199 24.23 -11.66 13.62
CA ILE A 199 22.76 -11.72 13.50
C ILE A 199 22.20 -12.27 14.81
N SER A 200 21.50 -11.43 15.57
CA SER A 200 20.64 -11.91 16.66
C SER A 200 19.29 -12.30 16.08
N LYS A 201 18.95 -13.59 16.16
CA LYS A 201 17.64 -14.12 15.75
C LYS A 201 16.51 -13.50 16.57
N GLU A 202 16.77 -13.21 17.84
CA GLU A 202 15.85 -12.53 18.75
C GLU A 202 15.55 -11.11 18.28
N MET A 203 16.56 -10.40 17.79
CA MET A 203 16.38 -9.07 17.20
C MET A 203 15.60 -9.14 15.89
N VAL A 204 15.91 -10.09 15.00
CA VAL A 204 15.15 -10.31 13.76
C VAL A 204 13.67 -10.57 14.10
N ASN A 205 13.38 -11.51 15.00
CA ASN A 205 12.01 -11.85 15.39
C ASN A 205 11.26 -10.65 15.99
N ARG A 206 11.94 -9.83 16.80
CA ARG A 206 11.36 -8.61 17.35
C ARG A 206 11.05 -7.59 16.27
N TRP A 207 12.00 -7.35 15.37
CA TRP A 207 11.83 -6.42 14.26
C TRP A 207 10.66 -6.84 13.36
N VAL A 208 10.61 -8.11 12.93
CA VAL A 208 9.49 -8.69 12.16
C VAL A 208 8.16 -8.41 12.85
N LYS A 209 8.05 -8.74 14.13
CA LYS A 209 6.81 -8.56 14.89
C LYS A 209 6.41 -7.10 15.01
N ASP A 210 7.35 -6.20 15.29
CA ASP A 210 7.04 -4.78 15.37
C ASP A 210 6.66 -4.20 14.01
N PHE A 211 7.35 -4.61 12.95
CA PHE A 211 7.05 -4.23 11.57
C PHE A 211 5.65 -4.70 11.16
N GLU A 212 5.32 -5.96 11.44
CA GLU A 212 3.99 -6.55 11.24
C GLU A 212 2.91 -5.74 11.98
N ASP A 213 3.10 -5.47 13.28
CA ASP A 213 2.12 -4.72 14.07
C ASP A 213 1.90 -3.30 13.50
N ILE A 214 2.97 -2.62 13.07
CA ILE A 214 2.91 -1.25 12.54
C ILE A 214 2.23 -1.24 11.17
N THR A 215 2.62 -2.12 10.27
CA THR A 215 2.02 -2.21 8.93
C THR A 215 0.58 -2.69 8.98
N LEU A 216 0.22 -3.56 9.93
CA LEU A 216 -1.17 -3.92 10.18
C LEU A 216 -2.00 -2.72 10.67
N ILE A 217 -1.43 -1.86 11.52
CA ILE A 217 -2.08 -0.59 11.90
C ILE A 217 -2.29 0.31 10.68
N VAL A 218 -1.28 0.44 9.81
CA VAL A 218 -1.38 1.19 8.56
C VAL A 218 -2.52 0.66 7.70
N LEU A 219 -2.57 -0.66 7.49
CA LEU A 219 -3.62 -1.31 6.73
C LEU A 219 -5.01 -1.07 7.33
N LYS A 220 -5.16 -1.20 8.65
CA LYS A 220 -6.42 -0.91 9.36
C LYS A 220 -6.86 0.54 9.16
N VAL A 221 -5.92 1.49 9.19
CA VAL A 221 -6.20 2.91 8.92
C VAL A 221 -6.68 3.09 7.47
N LEU A 222 -6.03 2.44 6.49
CA LEU A 222 -6.43 2.53 5.09
C LEU A 222 -7.81 1.94 4.84
N ILE A 223 -8.11 0.73 5.34
CA ILE A 223 -9.45 0.11 5.26
C ILE A 223 -10.51 1.03 5.85
N THR A 224 -10.18 1.67 6.97
CA THR A 224 -11.08 2.61 7.64
C THR A 224 -11.43 3.78 6.70
N VAL A 225 -10.46 4.29 5.92
CA VAL A 225 -10.59 5.44 5.02
C VAL A 225 -11.17 5.11 3.64
N TYR A 226 -10.93 3.90 3.18
CA TYR A 226 -11.33 3.36 1.89
C TYR A 226 -12.08 2.03 2.10
N PRO A 227 -13.27 2.06 2.73
CA PRO A 227 -14.03 0.85 3.05
C PRO A 227 -14.51 0.07 1.82
N GLU A 228 -14.47 0.66 0.63
CA GLU A 228 -14.75 0.01 -0.65
C GLU A 228 -13.82 -1.18 -0.93
N ILE A 229 -12.61 -1.21 -0.35
CA ILE A 229 -11.66 -2.32 -0.48
C ILE A 229 -12.25 -3.67 -0.01
N VAL A 230 -13.18 -3.66 0.95
CA VAL A 230 -13.82 -4.90 1.44
C VAL A 230 -15.08 -5.30 0.66
N HIS A 231 -15.42 -4.56 -0.40
CA HIS A 231 -16.54 -4.83 -1.31
C HIS A 231 -16.01 -5.00 -2.73
N PRO A 232 -15.43 -6.16 -3.09
CA PRO A 232 -14.91 -6.37 -4.43
C PRO A 232 -16.02 -6.30 -5.49
N PHE A 233 -15.76 -5.56 -6.55
CA PHE A 233 -16.61 -5.43 -7.74
C PHE A 233 -15.95 -6.06 -8.96
N ASN A 234 -16.73 -6.58 -9.90
CA ASN A 234 -16.18 -7.00 -11.19
C ASN A 234 -16.11 -5.78 -12.13
N ILE A 235 -15.10 -4.93 -11.88
CA ILE A 235 -14.89 -3.68 -12.62
C ILE A 235 -14.74 -3.96 -14.12
N THR A 236 -14.01 -5.02 -14.49
CA THR A 236 -13.76 -5.39 -15.88
C THR A 236 -15.07 -5.69 -16.63
N ASN A 237 -16.02 -6.38 -16.01
CA ASN A 237 -17.31 -6.67 -16.64
C ASN A 237 -18.12 -5.39 -16.93
N LYS A 238 -18.04 -4.36 -16.08
CA LYS A 238 -18.83 -3.13 -16.26
C LYS A 238 -18.12 -2.06 -17.09
N PHE A 239 -16.80 -1.96 -16.95
CA PHE A 239 -16.01 -0.84 -17.46
C PHE A 239 -14.97 -1.25 -18.52
N GLY A 240 -14.75 -2.56 -18.72
CA GLY A 240 -13.70 -3.08 -19.58
C GLY A 240 -12.32 -2.75 -19.03
N LEU A 241 -11.36 -2.50 -19.91
CA LEU A 241 -10.00 -2.07 -19.53
C LEU A 241 -9.90 -0.58 -19.15
N ASN A 242 -10.94 0.22 -19.43
CA ASN A 242 -11.04 1.61 -19.01
C ASN A 242 -11.57 1.69 -17.56
N ARG A 243 -10.74 1.23 -16.62
CA ARG A 243 -11.07 1.17 -15.19
C ARG A 243 -11.32 2.58 -14.64
N VAL A 244 -12.35 2.71 -13.81
CA VAL A 244 -12.61 3.95 -13.06
C VAL A 244 -11.72 3.94 -11.82
N ASP A 245 -10.53 4.53 -11.95
CA ASP A 245 -9.56 4.65 -10.87
C ASP A 245 -10.15 5.42 -9.68
N GLY A 246 -9.80 4.98 -8.47
CA GLY A 246 -10.14 5.69 -7.24
C GLY A 246 -11.59 5.51 -6.74
N VAL A 247 -12.37 4.61 -7.35
CA VAL A 247 -13.81 4.47 -7.05
C VAL A 247 -14.17 3.06 -6.61
N PHE A 248 -13.73 2.03 -7.33
CA PHE A 248 -14.07 0.65 -7.04
C PHE A 248 -12.83 -0.17 -6.70
N ALA A 249 -12.95 -1.04 -5.70
CA ALA A 249 -12.01 -2.14 -5.51
C ALA A 249 -12.49 -3.36 -6.29
N ASP A 250 -11.59 -4.06 -6.98
CA ASP A 250 -11.94 -5.32 -7.61
C ASP A 250 -11.59 -6.54 -6.76
N CYS A 251 -11.91 -7.72 -7.31
CA CYS A 251 -11.60 -9.00 -6.68
C CYS A 251 -10.10 -9.20 -6.42
N PHE A 252 -9.23 -8.62 -7.24
CA PHE A 252 -7.78 -8.71 -7.05
C PHE A 252 -7.32 -7.82 -5.90
N ASN A 253 -7.88 -6.61 -5.77
CA ASN A 253 -7.60 -5.72 -4.64
C ASN A 253 -8.02 -6.35 -3.30
N TYR A 254 -9.09 -7.13 -3.31
CA TYR A 254 -9.61 -7.76 -2.10
C TYR A 254 -8.81 -9.00 -1.66
N LEU A 255 -8.13 -9.70 -2.56
CA LEU A 255 -7.48 -10.96 -2.24
C LEU A 255 -6.41 -10.84 -1.14
N PRO A 256 -5.41 -9.92 -1.22
CA PRO A 256 -4.44 -9.76 -0.15
C PRO A 256 -5.10 -9.48 1.20
N ILE A 257 -6.20 -8.72 1.21
CA ILE A 257 -6.97 -8.42 2.42
C ILE A 257 -7.52 -9.70 3.06
N THR A 258 -7.97 -10.66 2.24
CA THR A 258 -8.47 -11.95 2.73
C THR A 258 -7.39 -12.87 3.28
N ALA A 259 -6.13 -12.67 2.89
CA ALA A 259 -5.00 -13.40 3.46
C ALA A 259 -4.57 -12.84 4.82
N VAL A 260 -4.83 -11.56 5.09
CA VAL A 260 -4.45 -10.89 6.34
C VAL A 260 -5.50 -11.06 7.44
N PHE A 261 -6.79 -10.97 7.10
CA PHE A 261 -7.89 -11.00 8.07
C PHE A 261 -8.70 -12.28 7.99
N ASP A 262 -9.11 -12.79 9.15
CA ASP A 262 -10.04 -13.92 9.20
C ASP A 262 -11.44 -13.55 8.69
N GLU A 263 -12.22 -14.58 8.34
CA GLU A 263 -13.55 -14.41 7.79
C GLU A 263 -14.49 -13.63 8.72
N SER A 264 -14.38 -13.84 10.04
CA SER A 264 -15.18 -13.11 11.03
C SER A 264 -14.91 -11.61 10.96
N THR A 265 -13.64 -11.22 10.96
CA THR A 265 -13.20 -9.82 10.87
C THR A 265 -13.66 -9.21 9.55
N LEU A 266 -13.51 -9.91 8.43
CA LEU A 266 -13.96 -9.44 7.12
C LEU A 266 -15.48 -9.23 7.08
N ASN A 267 -16.25 -10.15 7.67
CA ASN A 267 -17.71 -10.03 7.75
C ASN A 267 -18.14 -8.84 8.61
N ASP A 268 -17.46 -8.60 9.73
CA ASP A 268 -17.69 -7.42 10.57
C ASP A 268 -17.36 -6.11 9.84
N LEU A 269 -16.25 -6.08 9.10
CA LEU A 269 -15.86 -4.94 8.26
C LEU A 269 -16.92 -4.65 7.19
N LYS A 270 -17.37 -5.67 6.45
CA LYS A 270 -18.44 -5.54 5.45
C LYS A 270 -19.76 -5.07 6.06
N LYS A 271 -20.17 -5.67 7.18
CA LYS A 271 -21.40 -5.31 7.88
C LYS A 271 -21.39 -3.86 8.37
N ASN A 272 -20.26 -3.41 8.90
CA ASN A 272 -20.13 -2.04 9.37
C ASN A 272 -20.04 -1.02 8.22
N SER A 273 -19.35 -1.36 7.14
CA SER A 273 -19.18 -0.45 5.99
C SER A 273 -20.45 -0.31 5.17
N ASN A 274 -21.33 -1.31 5.16
CA ASN A 274 -22.67 -1.22 4.58
C ASN A 274 -23.58 -0.17 5.26
N LYS A 275 -23.18 0.38 6.42
CA LYS A 275 -23.90 1.48 7.08
C LYS A 275 -23.48 2.85 6.55
N SER A 276 -22.43 2.92 5.73
CA SER A 276 -21.95 4.16 5.13
C SER A 276 -22.75 4.51 3.88
N ASP A 277 -23.28 5.74 3.83
CA ASP A 277 -23.98 6.27 2.65
C ASP A 277 -23.11 6.22 1.39
N ASP A 278 -21.79 6.45 1.51
CA ASP A 278 -20.85 6.40 0.39
C ASP A 278 -20.81 4.99 -0.22
N ILE A 279 -20.76 3.94 0.61
CA ILE A 279 -20.75 2.54 0.16
C ILE A 279 -22.09 2.13 -0.43
N ILE A 280 -23.20 2.58 0.17
CA ILE A 280 -24.54 2.33 -0.36
C ILE A 280 -24.67 2.93 -1.77
N ARG A 281 -24.29 4.20 -1.94
CA ARG A 281 -24.28 4.89 -3.23
C ARG A 281 -23.37 4.21 -4.25
N LEU A 282 -22.18 3.79 -3.81
CA LEU A 282 -21.21 3.11 -4.67
C LEU A 282 -21.79 1.80 -5.23
N LYS A 283 -22.41 0.98 -4.37
CA LYS A 283 -23.07 -0.27 -4.78
C LYS A 283 -24.22 -0.03 -5.73
N GLN A 284 -25.03 1.00 -5.47
CA GLN A 284 -26.13 1.38 -6.35
C GLN A 284 -25.59 1.79 -7.73
N ALA A 285 -24.60 2.69 -7.78
CA ALA A 285 -24.00 3.16 -9.02
C ALA A 285 -23.37 2.02 -9.85
N TYR A 286 -22.76 1.03 -9.19
CA TYR A 286 -22.27 -0.17 -9.85
C TYR A 286 -23.41 -1.03 -10.44
N SER A 287 -24.49 -1.21 -9.68
CA SER A 287 -25.63 -2.05 -10.08
C SER A 287 -26.44 -1.47 -11.26
N GLU A 288 -26.44 -0.14 -11.41
CA GLU A 288 -27.11 0.56 -12.51
C GLU A 288 -26.39 0.42 -13.86
N LYS A 289 -25.13 -0.05 -13.86
CA LYS A 289 -24.37 -0.32 -15.09
C LYS A 289 -24.66 -1.73 -15.58
N GLU A 290 -24.93 -1.90 -16.87
CA GLU A 290 -25.03 -3.23 -17.50
C GLU A 290 -23.64 -3.87 -17.65
N ASP A 291 -23.59 -5.20 -17.64
CA ASP A 291 -22.36 -5.94 -17.97
C ASP A 291 -22.07 -5.79 -19.48
N LEU A 292 -20.83 -5.47 -19.80
CA LEU A 292 -20.29 -5.48 -21.15
C LEU A 292 -20.18 -6.92 -21.66
N LYS A 293 -20.41 -7.11 -22.95
CA LYS A 293 -20.10 -8.39 -23.61
C LYS A 293 -18.58 -8.56 -23.71
N LEU A 294 -18.10 -9.81 -23.72
CA LEU A 294 -16.66 -10.11 -23.80
C LEU A 294 -15.96 -9.44 -25.02
N GLU A 295 -16.67 -9.35 -26.14
CA GLU A 295 -16.21 -8.66 -27.35
C GLU A 295 -16.04 -7.15 -27.18
N GLU A 296 -16.78 -6.52 -26.26
CA GLU A 296 -16.72 -5.09 -25.97
C GLU A 296 -15.60 -4.76 -24.98
N VAL A 297 -15.36 -5.66 -24.02
CA VAL A 297 -14.22 -5.59 -23.09
C VAL A 297 -12.91 -5.56 -23.86
N THR A 298 -12.78 -6.41 -24.88
CA THR A 298 -11.57 -6.54 -25.72
C THR A 298 -11.45 -5.45 -26.80
N ARG A 299 -12.57 -4.90 -27.32
CA ARG A 299 -12.54 -3.84 -28.35
C ARG A 299 -12.25 -2.44 -27.83
N LYS A 300 -12.64 -2.10 -26.60
CA LYS A 300 -12.41 -0.76 -26.00
C LYS A 300 -10.93 -0.38 -25.81
N ASP A 301 -10.02 -1.32 -26.09
CA ASP A 301 -8.57 -1.15 -26.04
C ASP A 301 -8.00 -0.39 -27.26
N ASN A 302 -8.62 -0.52 -28.44
CA ASN A 302 -8.06 0.05 -29.67
C ASN A 302 -8.31 1.57 -29.86
N SER A 303 -9.14 2.20 -29.02
CA SER A 303 -9.56 3.60 -29.23
C SER A 303 -8.79 4.65 -28.41
N THR A 304 -7.97 4.27 -27.42
CA THR A 304 -7.42 5.26 -26.47
C THR A 304 -5.91 5.22 -26.20
N ASN A 305 -5.12 4.26 -26.70
CA ASN A 305 -3.65 4.36 -26.70
C ASN A 305 -3.00 3.29 -27.61
N GLY A 306 -3.03 3.52 -28.92
CA GLY A 306 -2.61 2.54 -29.96
C GLY A 306 -1.14 2.11 -30.00
N ASN A 307 -0.32 2.38 -28.97
CA ASN A 307 1.12 2.05 -28.97
C ASN A 307 1.65 1.30 -27.75
N ARG A 308 0.87 1.07 -26.66
CA ARG A 308 1.39 0.35 -25.47
C ARG A 308 1.27 -1.17 -25.50
N LEU A 309 0.44 -1.74 -26.38
CA LEU A 309 0.19 -3.19 -26.46
C LEU A 309 0.72 -3.86 -27.74
N LYS A 310 1.46 -3.13 -28.59
CA LYS A 310 2.07 -3.74 -29.79
C LYS A 310 3.08 -4.84 -29.45
N ASP A 311 3.63 -4.83 -28.23
CA ASP A 311 4.55 -5.86 -27.76
C ASP A 311 3.86 -7.07 -27.12
N VAL A 312 2.56 -6.98 -26.79
CA VAL A 312 1.77 -8.10 -26.23
C VAL A 312 1.08 -8.93 -27.34
N LYS A 313 0.91 -8.36 -28.55
CA LYS A 313 0.24 -9.00 -29.69
C LYS A 313 1.02 -10.15 -30.37
N LYS A 314 2.06 -10.68 -29.74
CA LYS A 314 2.87 -11.79 -30.26
C LYS A 314 2.60 -13.15 -29.61
N ILE A 315 1.48 -13.27 -28.88
CA ILE A 315 1.07 -14.53 -28.27
C ILE A 315 -0.15 -15.02 -29.07
N GLU A 316 0.13 -15.91 -30.02
CA GLU A 316 -0.90 -16.53 -30.85
C GLU A 316 -1.79 -17.45 -30.00
N HIS A 317 -3.07 -17.44 -30.34
CA HIS A 317 -4.17 -18.19 -29.77
C HIS A 317 -3.81 -19.65 -29.43
N THR A 318 -3.62 -19.93 -28.15
CA THR A 318 -3.82 -21.25 -27.57
C THR A 318 -4.75 -21.10 -26.37
N ASP A 319 -5.80 -21.91 -26.36
CA ASP A 319 -6.86 -22.03 -25.34
C ASP A 319 -6.54 -21.31 -24.02
N LEU A 320 -7.00 -20.07 -23.92
CA LEU A 320 -6.90 -19.23 -22.73
C LEU A 320 -7.87 -19.77 -21.69
N SER A 321 -7.44 -20.84 -21.01
CA SER A 321 -7.98 -21.18 -19.70
C SER A 321 -8.01 -19.91 -18.83
N ASP A 322 -9.04 -19.76 -18.00
CA ASP A 322 -9.33 -18.58 -17.17
C ASP A 322 -8.15 -18.05 -16.33
N LEU A 323 -7.07 -18.82 -16.24
CA LEU A 323 -5.82 -18.49 -15.56
C LEU A 323 -4.96 -17.45 -16.30
N THR A 324 -4.85 -17.55 -17.63
CA THR A 324 -3.84 -16.75 -18.37
C THR A 324 -4.23 -15.27 -18.40
N TRP A 325 -5.52 -14.97 -18.60
CA TRP A 325 -6.00 -13.58 -18.61
C TRP A 325 -5.92 -12.91 -17.23
N ILE A 326 -6.04 -13.68 -16.14
CA ILE A 326 -5.88 -13.17 -14.78
C ILE A 326 -4.44 -12.73 -14.53
N ALA A 327 -3.46 -13.55 -14.94
CA ALA A 327 -2.04 -13.22 -14.84
C ALA A 327 -1.71 -11.94 -15.61
N GLU A 328 -2.21 -11.81 -16.84
CA GLU A 328 -2.02 -10.64 -17.69
C GLU A 328 -2.59 -9.36 -17.05
N ILE A 329 -3.80 -9.41 -16.48
CA ILE A 329 -4.38 -8.25 -15.78
C ILE A 329 -3.56 -7.88 -14.56
N ALA A 330 -3.08 -8.85 -13.79
CA ALA A 330 -2.23 -8.58 -12.63
C ALA A 330 -0.90 -7.93 -13.05
N GLU A 331 -0.31 -8.34 -14.16
CA GLU A 331 0.90 -7.74 -14.72
C GLU A 331 0.65 -6.30 -15.18
N ILE A 332 -0.41 -6.06 -15.96
CA ILE A 332 -0.82 -4.73 -16.41
C ILE A 332 -1.04 -3.80 -15.22
N LYS A 333 -1.73 -4.26 -14.17
CA LYS A 333 -1.92 -3.48 -12.93
C LYS A 333 -0.58 -3.11 -12.29
N GLY A 334 0.33 -4.07 -12.17
CA GLY A 334 1.67 -3.82 -11.62
C GLY A 334 2.43 -2.76 -12.40
N MET A 335 2.40 -2.83 -13.73
CA MET A 335 3.01 -1.80 -14.60
C MET A 335 2.35 -0.43 -14.46
N MET A 336 1.01 -0.40 -14.33
CA MET A 336 0.26 0.84 -14.12
C MET A 336 0.62 1.49 -12.78
N ARG A 337 0.77 0.72 -11.71
CA ARG A 337 1.20 1.20 -10.37
C ARG A 337 2.60 1.80 -10.40
N ALA A 338 3.57 1.09 -10.96
CA ALA A 338 4.93 1.61 -11.13
C ALA A 338 4.95 2.90 -11.96
N THR A 339 4.12 2.99 -13.00
CA THR A 339 3.98 4.21 -13.81
C THR A 339 3.35 5.35 -13.01
N LYS A 340 2.30 5.08 -12.22
CA LYS A 340 1.61 6.07 -11.37
C LYS A 340 2.56 6.67 -10.36
N GLU A 341 3.34 5.83 -9.67
CA GLU A 341 4.37 6.26 -8.73
C GLU A 341 5.40 7.17 -9.42
N ALA A 342 5.95 6.74 -10.56
CA ALA A 342 6.92 7.52 -11.32
C ALA A 342 6.37 8.89 -11.78
N LEU A 343 5.10 8.93 -12.23
CA LEU A 343 4.44 10.18 -12.65
C LEU A 343 4.24 11.14 -11.48
N CYS A 344 3.90 10.64 -10.29
CA CYS A 344 3.78 11.47 -9.08
C CYS A 344 5.09 12.19 -8.74
N TYR A 345 6.23 11.51 -8.90
CA TYR A 345 7.54 12.09 -8.60
C TYR A 345 8.08 13.01 -9.71
N ASN A 346 8.01 12.58 -10.98
CA ASN A 346 8.58 13.35 -12.09
C ASN A 346 7.89 14.72 -12.24
N ARG A 347 6.56 14.77 -12.10
CA ARG A 347 5.82 16.06 -12.19
C ARG A 347 6.12 16.99 -11.02
N LEU A 348 6.41 16.45 -9.84
CA LEU A 348 6.82 17.26 -8.68
C LEU A 348 8.21 17.88 -8.93
N ILE A 349 9.13 17.10 -9.50
CA ILE A 349 10.49 17.55 -9.85
C ILE A 349 10.48 18.58 -10.96
N ASP A 350 9.73 18.35 -12.04
CA ASP A 350 9.62 19.27 -13.18
C ASP A 350 9.12 20.64 -12.72
N LYS A 351 8.13 20.65 -11.82
CA LYS A 351 7.59 21.90 -11.27
C LYS A 351 8.59 22.62 -10.36
N ILE A 352 9.23 21.91 -9.43
CA ILE A 352 10.25 22.51 -8.55
C ILE A 352 11.40 23.10 -9.39
N SER A 353 11.77 22.43 -10.48
CA SER A 353 12.82 22.88 -11.38
C SER A 353 12.41 24.15 -12.15
N LEU A 354 11.16 24.25 -12.62
CA LEU A 354 10.64 25.46 -13.26
C LEU A 354 10.58 26.65 -12.28
N ASP A 355 10.09 26.44 -11.06
CA ASP A 355 9.99 27.49 -10.04
C ASP A 355 11.36 27.99 -9.52
N LEU A 356 12.41 27.19 -9.69
CA LEU A 356 13.80 27.55 -9.38
C LEU A 356 14.51 28.27 -10.54
N VAL A 357 14.04 28.11 -11.78
CA VAL A 357 14.57 28.79 -12.96
C VAL A 357 13.96 30.18 -13.13
N GLU A 358 12.72 30.39 -12.64
CA GLU A 358 12.02 31.68 -12.69
C GLU A 358 12.37 32.64 -11.53
N LYS A 359 13.13 32.20 -10.52
CA LYS A 359 13.64 33.00 -9.39
C LYS A 359 15.14 33.27 -9.55
#